data_AF-A0A954B471-F1
#
_entry.id   AF-A0A954B471-F1
#
_cell.length_a   1.000
_cell.length_b   1.000
_cell.length_c   1.000
_cell.angle_alpha   90.00
_cell.angle_beta   90.00
_cell.angle_gamma   90.00
#
_symmetry.space_group_name_H-M   'P 1'
#
loop_
_entity.id
_entity.type
_entity.pdbx_description
1 polymer ?
#
loop_
_entity_poly.entity_id
_entity_poly.type
_entity_poly.pdbx_seq_one_letter_code
_entity_poly.pdbx_strand_id
1 'polypeptide(L)' 'GENDDISGIGQTQAAHDICENIPEQMRRDYIQPGVGHYGVFSGRRFRTEIYPRVREFMRNFHSNASRNARRANLKLVGEN' A
#
# COMPACT_ATOMS: atom_id res chain seq x y z
N GLY A 1 -5.20 -13.67 -1.93
CA GLY A 1 -6.01 -13.62 -3.17
C GLY A 1 -7.31 -14.37 -2.97
N GLU A 2 -8.31 -14.25 -3.83
CA GLU A 2 -9.57 -14.99 -3.67
C GLU A 2 -9.38 -16.52 -3.64
N ASN A 3 -8.45 -17.04 -4.44
CA ASN A 3 -8.15 -18.47 -4.55
C ASN A 3 -6.85 -18.86 -3.83
N ASP A 4 -6.47 -18.11 -2.78
CA ASP A 4 -5.24 -18.34 -2.03
C ASP A 4 -5.42 -19.46 -1.01
N ASP A 5 -4.66 -20.54 -1.20
CA ASP A 5 -4.69 -21.77 -0.43
C ASP A 5 -3.65 -21.81 0.71
N ILE A 6 -2.74 -20.83 0.76
CA ILE A 6 -1.70 -20.71 1.81
C ILE A 6 -2.13 -19.70 2.86
N SER A 7 -2.54 -18.50 2.42
CA SER A 7 -3.04 -17.42 3.26
C SER A 7 -4.46 -17.08 2.82
N GLY A 8 -5.40 -17.93 3.22
CA GLY A 8 -6.82 -17.79 2.87
C GLY A 8 -7.43 -16.48 3.36
N ILE A 9 -8.60 -16.16 2.80
CA ILE A 9 -9.38 -14.97 3.18
C ILE A 9 -9.60 -14.96 4.71
N GLY A 10 -9.35 -13.81 5.33
CA GLY A 10 -9.47 -13.58 6.77
C GLY A 10 -8.13 -13.63 7.51
N GLN A 11 -7.18 -14.47 7.08
CA GLN A 11 -5.92 -14.63 7.81
C GLN A 11 -5.07 -13.36 7.79
N THR A 12 -4.93 -12.71 6.64
CA THR A 12 -4.19 -11.44 6.53
C THR A 12 -4.97 -10.28 7.13
N GLN A 13 -6.31 -10.35 7.15
CA GLN A 13 -7.17 -9.31 7.71
C GLN A 13 -7.03 -9.20 9.23
N ALA A 14 -6.81 -10.32 9.93
CA ALA A 14 -6.60 -10.35 11.38
C ALA A 14 -5.41 -9.47 11.84
N ALA A 15 -4.44 -9.20 10.95
CA ALA A 15 -3.35 -8.28 11.26
C ALA A 15 -3.83 -6.83 11.51
N HIS A 16 -5.00 -6.44 11.00
CA HIS A 16 -5.58 -5.13 11.27
C HIS A 16 -6.04 -5.00 12.73
N ASP A 17 -6.48 -6.10 13.35
CA ASP A 17 -7.01 -6.08 14.72
C ASP A 17 -5.91 -5.81 15.74
N ILE A 18 -4.68 -6.31 15.48
CA ILE A 18 -3.52 -6.10 16.36
C ILE A 18 -2.82 -4.74 16.15
N CYS A 19 -3.18 -4.00 15.10
CA CYS A 19 -2.60 -2.69 14.77
C CYS A 19 -3.37 -1.52 15.42
N GLU A 20 -3.60 -1.58 16.73
CA GLU A 20 -4.53 -0.70 17.46
C GLU A 20 -4.24 0.81 17.31
N ASN A 21 -2.97 1.19 17.23
CA ASN A 21 -2.55 2.59 17.11
C ASN A 21 -2.67 3.18 15.69
N ILE A 22 -3.13 2.40 14.71
CA ILE A 22 -3.36 2.86 13.33
C ILE A 22 -4.86 3.11 13.15
N PRO A 23 -5.32 4.35 12.93
CA PRO A 23 -6.73 4.65 12.71
C PRO A 23 -7.32 3.88 11.52
N GLU A 24 -8.61 3.50 11.60
CA GLU A 24 -9.29 2.69 10.58
C GLU A 24 -9.21 3.32 9.18
N GLN A 25 -9.36 4.64 9.06
CA GLN A 25 -9.27 5.37 7.81
C GLN A 25 -7.88 5.28 7.13
N MET A 26 -6.84 4.91 7.88
CA MET A 26 -5.48 4.69 7.38
C MET A 26 -5.22 3.24 6.97
N ARG A 27 -6.16 2.34 7.25
CA ARG A 27 -6.09 0.92 6.87
C ARG A 27 -6.71 0.72 5.49
N ARG A 28 -6.23 -0.28 4.75
CA ARG A 28 -6.83 -0.73 3.49
C ARG A 28 -6.80 -2.25 3.46
N ASP A 29 -7.94 -2.85 3.15
CA ASP A 29 -8.08 -4.28 2.89
C ASP A 29 -8.63 -4.46 1.47
N TYR A 30 -8.09 -5.43 0.73
CA TYR A 30 -8.47 -5.69 -0.66
C TYR A 30 -8.22 -7.15 -1.02
N ILE A 31 -9.29 -7.81 -1.48
CA ILE A 31 -9.24 -9.17 -2.01
C ILE A 31 -9.22 -9.09 -3.54
N GLN A 32 -8.18 -9.64 -4.16
CA GLN A 32 -8.07 -9.73 -5.62
C GLN A 32 -8.83 -10.96 -6.15
N PRO A 33 -9.85 -10.79 -7.01
CA PRO A 33 -10.60 -11.91 -7.58
C PRO A 33 -9.76 -12.79 -8.52
N GLY A 34 -10.02 -14.09 -8.50
CA GLY A 34 -9.47 -15.09 -9.41
C GLY A 34 -7.95 -15.29 -9.29
N VAL A 35 -7.36 -14.97 -8.14
CA VAL A 35 -5.92 -15.00 -7.91
C VAL A 35 -5.59 -15.90 -6.72
N GLY A 36 -4.73 -16.90 -6.94
CA GLY A 36 -4.11 -17.70 -5.88
C GLY A 36 -2.90 -17.02 -5.25
N HIS A 37 -2.21 -17.73 -4.35
CA HIS A 37 -1.16 -17.17 -3.49
C HIS A 37 -0.11 -16.35 -4.25
N TYR A 38 0.61 -16.96 -5.20
CA TYR A 38 1.69 -16.26 -5.92
C TYR A 38 1.20 -15.22 -6.94
N GLY A 39 -0.06 -15.31 -7.37
CA GLY A 39 -0.62 -14.35 -8.33
C GLY A 39 -0.87 -12.97 -7.73
N VAL A 40 -0.85 -12.84 -6.39
CA VAL A 40 -0.91 -11.51 -5.74
C VAL A 40 0.42 -10.76 -5.82
N PHE A 41 1.51 -11.44 -6.19
CA PHE A 41 2.86 -10.87 -6.29
C PHE A 41 3.45 -10.95 -7.71
N SER A 42 2.80 -11.66 -8.65
CA SER A 42 3.35 -11.94 -9.96
C SER A 42 2.29 -12.03 -11.07
N GLY A 43 2.75 -12.07 -12.32
CA GLY A 43 1.88 -12.25 -13.48
C GLY A 43 1.11 -10.99 -13.91
N ARG A 44 0.11 -11.18 -14.78
CA ARG A 44 -0.64 -10.08 -15.43
C ARG A 44 -1.43 -9.26 -14.41
N ARG A 45 -2.26 -9.92 -13.59
CA ARG A 45 -3.11 -9.26 -12.59
C ARG A 45 -2.30 -8.48 -11.57
N PHE A 46 -1.12 -8.97 -11.16
CA PHE A 46 -0.21 -8.18 -10.34
C PHE A 46 0.18 -6.86 -11.03
N ARG A 47 0.71 -6.94 -12.26
CA ARG A 47 1.18 -5.75 -12.99
C ARG A 47 0.08 -4.75 -13.32
N THR A 48 -1.10 -5.24 -13.68
CA THR A 48 -2.18 -4.39 -14.21
C THR A 48 -3.20 -3.96 -13.16
N GLU A 49 -3.33 -4.69 -12.04
CA GLU A 49 -4.39 -4.45 -11.05
C GLU A 49 -3.83 -4.22 -9.64
N ILE A 50 -2.99 -5.12 -9.14
CA ILE A 50 -2.57 -5.11 -7.71
C ILE A 50 -1.46 -4.09 -7.45
N TYR A 51 -0.38 -4.13 -8.25
CA TYR A 51 0.76 -3.24 -8.08
C TYR A 51 0.38 -1.74 -8.17
N PRO A 52 -0.49 -1.30 -9.11
CA PRO A 52 -0.98 0.07 -9.11
C PRO A 52 -1.63 0.50 -7.79
N ARG A 53 -2.44 -0.37 -7.17
CA ARG A 53 -3.09 -0.10 -5.88
C ARG A 53 -2.07 0.04 -4.74
N VAL A 54 -1.09 -0.86 -4.68
CA VAL A 54 0.00 -0.81 -3.69
C VAL A 54 0.81 0.48 -3.86
N ARG A 55 1.19 0.82 -5.09
CA ARG A 55 1.92 2.05 -5.42
C ARG A 55 1.13 3.29 -5.01
N GLU A 56 -0.18 3.30 -5.25
CA GLU A 56 -1.05 4.40 -4.86
C GLU A 56 -1.16 4.53 -3.34
N PHE A 57 -1.35 3.42 -2.62
CA PHE A 57 -1.32 3.40 -1.17
C PHE A 57 -0.01 4.01 -0.63
N MET A 58 1.14 3.53 -1.10
CA MET A 58 2.45 4.07 -0.70
C MET A 58 2.60 5.56 -1.02
N ARG A 59 2.08 6.02 -2.16
CA ARG A 59 2.11 7.43 -2.56
C ARG A 59 1.23 8.30 -1.65
N ASN A 60 0.07 7.80 -1.23
CA ASN A 60 -0.86 8.53 -0.36
C ASN A 60 -0.30 8.73 1.05
N PHE A 61 0.54 7.80 1.54
CA PHE A 61 1.16 7.87 2.86
C PHE A 61 2.61 8.35 2.87
N HIS A 62 3.28 8.43 1.70
CA HIS A 62 4.55 9.14 1.59
C HIS A 62 4.35 10.62 1.94
N SER A 63 4.90 11.04 3.08
CA SER A 63 4.56 12.32 3.71
C SER A 63 4.68 13.55 2.80
N ASN A 64 3.68 14.42 2.87
CA ASN A 64 3.79 15.82 2.42
C ASN A 64 4.84 16.59 3.22
N ALA A 65 5.13 16.20 4.47
CA ALA A 65 6.17 16.79 5.30
C ALA A 65 7.56 16.63 4.67
N SER A 66 7.91 15.46 4.14
CA SER A 66 9.19 15.24 3.45
C SER A 66 9.28 16.03 2.13
N ARG A 67 8.16 16.16 1.39
CA ARG A 67 8.07 17.00 0.19
C ARG A 67 8.20 18.50 0.51
N ASN A 68 7.55 18.97 1.57
CA ASN A 68 7.57 20.35 2.02
C ASN A 68 8.94 20.74 2.59
N ALA A 69 9.56 19.87 3.40
CA ALA A 69 10.92 20.06 3.90
C ALA A 69 11.94 20.15 2.76
N ARG A 70 11.85 19.28 1.75
CA ARG A 70 12.72 19.32 0.56
C ARG A 70 12.52 20.59 -0.27
N ARG A 71 11.27 21.05 -0.45
CA ARG A 71 10.96 22.31 -1.15
C ARG A 71 11.47 23.54 -0.40
N ALA A 72 11.34 23.58 0.92
CA ALA A 72 11.84 24.66 1.76
C ALA A 72 13.37 24.78 1.65
N ASN A 73 14.08 23.65 1.69
CA ASN A 73 15.53 23.61 1.55
C ASN A 73 16.02 24.07 0.16
N LEU A 74 15.27 23.76 -0.91
CA LEU A 74 15.63 24.15 -2.27
C LEU A 74 15.51 25.67 -2.51
N LYS A 75 14.53 26.34 -1.89
CA LYS A 75 14.41 27.81 -1.94
C LYS A 75 15.61 28.51 -1.29
N LEU A 76 16.03 28.03 -0.12
CA LEU A 76 17.15 28.60 0.64
C LEU A 76 18.50 28.55 -0.11
N VAL A 77 18.69 27.55 -0.98
CA VAL A 77 19.93 27.42 -1.79
C VAL A 77 19.88 28.31 -3.04
N GLY A 78 18.70 28.57 -3.60
CA GLY A 78 18.54 29.38 -4.81
C GLY A 78 18.45 30.90 -4.56
N GLU A 79 18.34 31.32 -3.31
CA GLU A 79 18.24 32.73 -2.89
C GLU A 79 19.56 33.31 -2.34
N ASN A 80 20.69 32.60 -2.49
CA ASN A 80 22.05 33.09 -2.14
C ASN A 80 22.90 33.35 -3.38
#